data_AF-A0A5C9ACF1-F1
#
_entry.id   AF-A0A5C9ACF1-F1
#
_cell.length_a   1.000
_cell.length_b   1.000
_cell.length_c   1.000
_cell.angle_alpha   90.00
_cell.angle_beta   90.00
_cell.angle_gamma   90.00
#
_symmetry.space_group_name_H-M   'P 1'
#
loop_
_entity.id
_entity.type
_entity.pdbx_description
1 polymer ?
#
loop_
_entity_poly.entity_id
_entity_poly.type
_entity_poly.pdbx_seq_one_letter_code
_entity_poly.pdbx_strand_id
1 'polypeptide(L)'
;LVMGVVFGLALHTIYGSDSQVLKDSVQWFNIVGNGYVQLLQMIVMPLVFASILSAVARLHNASQLGKISFLTIGTLLFTTLIAALVGVLVTNLFGLTAEGLVQGGAETARLNAIESNYVGKVSDLSVPQLVLSFIPKNPFADLTGANPTSIISVVIFAAFLGVAALKLLKDDAPKGERVLAAIDTLQSWVMKLVRLVMQLTPYGVLALMTKVVAGSNLQDIIKLGSFVVASYLGLLIMFAVHGILLGINGVSPLKYFRKVWPVLTFAFTSRSSAASIPLNVEAQTRRLGVPESIASFAASFGA
;
A
#
# COMPACT_ATOMS: atom_id res chain seq x y z
N LEU A 1 -17.76 7.24 2.60
CA LEU A 1 -16.87 8.24 3.24
C LEU A 1 -17.66 9.29 4.00
N VAL A 2 -18.36 10.21 3.32
CA VAL A 2 -19.11 11.30 4.00
C VAL A 2 -20.06 10.77 5.07
N MET A 3 -20.86 9.75 4.74
CA MET A 3 -21.74 9.09 5.72
C MET A 3 -20.99 8.54 6.95
N GLY A 4 -19.82 7.92 6.75
CA GLY A 4 -19.02 7.40 7.87
C GLY A 4 -18.41 8.51 8.72
N VAL A 5 -18.01 9.64 8.12
CA VAL A 5 -17.53 10.81 8.87
C VAL A 5 -18.65 11.43 9.70
N VAL A 6 -19.81 11.69 9.06
CA VAL A 6 -20.98 12.27 9.74
C VAL A 6 -21.43 11.37 10.88
N PHE A 7 -21.52 10.06 10.64
CA PHE A 7 -21.94 9.10 11.65
C PHE A 7 -20.91 8.97 12.79
N GLY A 8 -19.60 8.94 12.47
CA GLY A 8 -18.54 8.96 13.47
C GLY A 8 -18.55 10.22 14.34
N LEU A 9 -18.78 11.40 13.75
CA LEU A 9 -18.92 12.67 14.48
C LEU A 9 -20.15 12.64 15.38
N ALA A 10 -21.30 12.18 14.88
CA ALA A 10 -22.52 12.06 15.68
C ALA A 10 -22.29 11.20 16.92
N LEU A 11 -21.69 10.01 16.75
CA LEU A 11 -21.34 9.11 17.85
C LEU A 11 -20.37 9.77 18.86
N HIS A 12 -19.35 10.47 18.36
CA HIS A 12 -18.39 11.17 19.21
C HIS A 12 -19.06 12.28 20.04
N THR A 13 -19.92 13.09 19.42
CA THR A 13 -20.61 14.20 20.11
C THR A 13 -21.65 13.76 21.12
N ILE A 14 -22.34 12.64 20.87
CA ILE A 14 -23.42 12.14 21.75
C ILE A 14 -22.85 11.44 22.98
N TYR A 15 -21.83 10.59 22.81
CA TYR A 15 -21.34 9.71 23.87
C TYR A 15 -20.03 10.20 24.52
N GLY A 16 -19.26 11.07 23.85
CA GLY A 16 -17.91 11.45 24.28
C GLY A 16 -16.88 10.35 24.08
N SER A 17 -15.60 10.72 24.00
CA SER A 17 -14.48 9.80 23.69
C SER A 17 -14.28 8.67 24.71
N ASP A 18 -14.64 8.89 25.97
CA ASP A 18 -14.35 7.97 27.07
C ASP A 18 -15.50 7.02 27.42
N SER A 19 -16.68 7.18 26.81
CA SER A 19 -17.84 6.34 27.11
C SER A 19 -17.64 4.88 26.71
N GLN A 20 -18.00 3.98 27.63
CA GLN A 20 -17.94 2.54 27.41
C GLN A 20 -18.85 2.10 26.25
N VAL A 21 -20.01 2.75 26.08
CA VAL A 21 -20.96 2.45 24.98
C VAL A 21 -20.34 2.72 23.61
N LEU A 22 -19.52 3.78 23.51
CA LEU A 22 -18.81 4.09 22.27
C LEU A 22 -17.75 3.04 21.98
N LYS A 23 -16.98 2.63 23.00
CA LYS A 23 -15.94 1.60 22.89
C LYS A 23 -16.53 0.26 22.43
N ASP A 24 -17.65 -0.16 23.02
CA ASP A 24 -18.32 -1.41 22.66
C ASP A 24 -18.93 -1.34 21.25
N SER A 25 -19.54 -0.21 20.88
CA SER A 25 -20.07 0.01 19.52
C SER A 25 -18.96 0.00 18.46
N VAL A 26 -17.79 0.57 18.77
CA VAL A 26 -16.60 0.55 17.89
C VAL A 26 -16.11 -0.87 17.63
N GLN A 27 -16.28 -1.81 18.56
CA GLN A 27 -15.93 -3.21 18.32
C GLN A 27 -16.78 -3.84 17.21
N TRP A 28 -18.07 -3.53 17.13
CA TRP A 28 -18.94 -4.01 16.05
C TRP A 28 -18.57 -3.38 14.70
N PHE A 29 -18.25 -2.08 14.67
CA PHE A 29 -17.74 -1.44 13.47
C PHE A 29 -16.38 -2.01 13.03
N ASN A 30 -15.55 -2.49 13.97
CA ASN A 30 -14.27 -3.14 13.65
C ASN A 30 -14.46 -4.42 12.84
N ILE A 31 -15.53 -5.19 13.05
CA ILE A 31 -15.78 -6.41 12.28
C ILE A 31 -15.89 -6.06 10.79
N VAL A 32 -16.64 -5.01 10.46
CA VAL A 32 -16.82 -4.57 9.07
C VAL A 32 -15.56 -3.86 8.55
N GLY A 33 -15.00 -2.93 9.32
CA GLY A 33 -13.86 -2.10 8.91
C GLY A 33 -12.57 -2.91 8.80
N ASN A 34 -12.13 -3.54 9.89
CA ASN A 34 -10.91 -4.35 9.89
C ASN A 34 -11.09 -5.63 9.07
N GLY A 35 -12.28 -6.25 9.10
CA GLY A 35 -12.57 -7.42 8.26
C GLY A 35 -12.42 -7.10 6.77
N TYR A 36 -12.87 -5.92 6.32
CA TYR A 36 -12.63 -5.47 4.96
C TYR A 36 -11.14 -5.28 4.64
N VAL A 37 -10.36 -4.69 5.55
CA VAL A 37 -8.90 -4.57 5.39
C VAL A 37 -8.24 -5.95 5.28
N GLN A 38 -8.67 -6.93 6.09
CA GLN A 38 -8.17 -8.31 6.02
C GLN A 38 -8.52 -8.99 4.70
N LEU A 39 -9.74 -8.78 4.17
CA LEU A 39 -10.12 -9.29 2.85
C LEU A 39 -9.25 -8.71 1.74
N LEU A 40 -8.92 -7.42 1.82
CA LEU A 40 -8.00 -6.79 0.87
C LEU A 40 -6.57 -7.35 1.02
N GLN A 41 -6.06 -7.52 2.24
CA GLN A 41 -4.75 -8.12 2.48
C GLN A 41 -4.68 -9.57 1.97
N MET A 42 -5.74 -10.35 2.12
CA MET A 42 -5.84 -11.73 1.62
C MET A 42 -5.62 -11.80 0.11
N ILE A 43 -6.16 -10.84 -0.65
CA ILE A 43 -6.04 -10.84 -2.12
C ILE A 43 -4.72 -10.26 -2.63
N VAL A 44 -3.92 -9.59 -1.80
CA VAL A 44 -2.64 -8.99 -2.21
C VAL A 44 -1.69 -10.05 -2.76
N MET A 45 -1.40 -11.10 -1.99
CA MET A 45 -0.37 -12.08 -2.38
C MET A 45 -0.75 -12.85 -3.66
N PRO A 46 -1.99 -13.37 -3.82
CA PRO A 46 -2.41 -14.00 -5.06
C PRO A 46 -2.39 -13.04 -6.26
N LEU A 47 -2.80 -11.78 -6.06
CA LEU A 47 -2.80 -10.76 -7.11
C LEU A 47 -1.38 -10.47 -7.59
N VAL A 48 -0.47 -10.18 -6.66
CA VAL A 48 0.93 -9.89 -6.98
C VAL A 48 1.56 -11.06 -7.71
N PHE A 49 1.38 -12.29 -7.22
CA PHE A 49 1.91 -13.48 -7.88
C PHE A 49 1.36 -13.64 -9.31
N ALA A 50 0.03 -13.64 -9.48
CA ALA A 50 -0.59 -13.90 -10.77
C ALA A 50 -0.33 -12.78 -11.79
N SER A 51 -0.38 -11.51 -11.38
CA SER A 51 -0.12 -10.38 -12.27
C SER A 51 1.35 -10.35 -12.74
N ILE A 52 2.32 -10.60 -11.85
CA ILE A 52 3.74 -10.61 -12.23
C ILE A 52 4.06 -11.82 -13.09
N LEU A 53 3.53 -13.00 -12.74
CA LEU A 53 3.71 -14.20 -13.54
C LEU A 53 3.17 -14.00 -14.97
N SER A 54 1.94 -13.47 -15.10
CA SER A 54 1.32 -13.13 -16.39
C SER A 54 2.09 -12.05 -17.14
N ALA A 55 2.56 -11.01 -16.43
CA ALA A 55 3.38 -9.95 -17.00
C ALA A 55 4.62 -10.49 -17.69
N VAL A 56 5.41 -11.30 -16.98
CA VAL A 56 6.66 -11.84 -17.51
C VAL A 56 6.39 -12.86 -18.60
N ALA A 57 5.38 -13.72 -18.43
CA ALA A 57 5.00 -14.73 -19.41
C ALA A 57 4.50 -14.14 -20.74
N ARG A 58 4.04 -12.88 -20.76
CA ARG A 58 3.61 -12.17 -21.98
C ARG A 58 4.73 -11.37 -22.66
N LEU A 59 5.85 -11.15 -21.98
CA LEU A 59 6.98 -10.42 -22.55
C LEU A 59 7.76 -11.30 -23.53
N HIS A 60 7.66 -10.99 -24.82
CA HIS A 60 8.46 -11.67 -25.85
C HIS A 60 9.97 -11.44 -25.65
N ASN A 61 10.35 -10.32 -25.01
CA ASN A 61 11.73 -9.94 -24.75
C ASN A 61 11.96 -9.63 -23.26
N ALA A 62 12.77 -10.46 -22.59
CA ALA A 62 13.15 -10.27 -21.18
C ALA A 62 13.84 -8.91 -20.90
N SER A 63 14.49 -8.31 -21.91
CA SER A 63 15.10 -6.97 -21.82
C SER A 63 14.10 -5.86 -21.46
N GLN A 64 12.84 -6.00 -21.88
CA GLN A 64 11.79 -5.02 -21.57
C GLN A 64 11.45 -5.01 -20.07
N LEU A 65 11.54 -6.16 -19.40
CA LEU A 65 11.31 -6.26 -17.96
C LEU A 65 12.35 -5.47 -17.18
N GLY A 66 13.64 -5.63 -17.51
CA GLY A 66 14.73 -4.90 -16.85
C GLY A 66 14.57 -3.38 -16.95
N LYS A 67 14.14 -2.88 -18.12
CA LYS A 67 13.84 -1.46 -18.32
C LYS A 67 12.66 -0.98 -17.47
N ILE A 68 11.57 -1.74 -17.42
CA ILE A 68 10.39 -1.41 -16.58
C ILE A 68 10.79 -1.37 -15.11
N SER A 69 11.52 -2.39 -14.63
CA SER A 69 11.99 -2.47 -13.24
C SER A 69 12.88 -1.29 -12.87
N PHE A 70 13.88 -0.98 -13.71
CA PHE A 70 14.80 0.13 -13.47
C PHE A 70 14.09 1.48 -13.43
N LEU A 71 13.20 1.76 -14.40
CA LEU A 71 12.43 3.01 -14.43
C LEU A 71 11.50 3.14 -13.23
N THR A 72 10.84 2.05 -12.83
CA THR A 72 9.91 2.04 -11.70
C THR A 72 10.64 2.27 -10.39
N ILE A 73 11.67 1.47 -10.10
CA ILE A 73 12.48 1.59 -8.87
C ILE A 73 13.18 2.95 -8.83
N GLY A 74 13.76 3.39 -9.95
CA GLY A 74 14.39 4.71 -10.05
C GLY A 74 13.42 5.84 -9.75
N THR A 75 12.19 5.76 -10.26
CA THR A 75 11.14 6.75 -9.97
C THR A 75 10.77 6.73 -8.48
N LEU A 76 10.55 5.55 -7.89
CA LEU A 76 10.19 5.41 -6.47
C LEU A 76 11.27 5.95 -5.54
N LEU A 77 12.55 5.64 -5.82
CA LEU A 77 13.68 6.17 -5.06
C LEU A 77 13.81 7.68 -5.22
N PHE A 78 13.63 8.20 -6.44
CA PHE A 78 13.66 9.62 -6.70
C PHE A 78 12.54 10.38 -5.97
N THR A 79 11.30 9.88 -5.99
CA THR A 79 10.19 10.48 -5.25
C THR A 79 10.37 10.37 -3.74
N THR A 80 10.98 9.29 -3.24
CA THR A 80 11.31 9.11 -1.82
C THR A 80 12.37 10.12 -1.38
N LEU A 81 13.39 10.35 -2.21
CA LEU A 81 14.40 11.38 -1.96
C LEU A 81 13.77 12.78 -1.86
N ILE A 82 12.90 13.14 -2.81
CA ILE A 82 12.18 14.42 -2.75
C ILE A 82 11.32 14.50 -1.47
N ALA A 83 10.59 13.43 -1.13
CA ALA A 83 9.76 13.40 0.08
C ALA A 83 10.58 13.61 1.35
N ALA A 84 11.78 13.01 1.44
CA ALA A 84 12.69 13.22 2.57
C ALA A 84 13.15 14.67 2.66
N LEU A 85 13.53 15.29 1.53
CA LEU A 85 13.92 16.70 1.48
C LEU A 85 12.77 17.64 1.86
N VAL A 86 11.56 17.37 1.37
CA VAL A 86 10.34 18.11 1.76
C VAL A 86 10.08 17.96 3.26
N GLY A 87 10.25 16.76 3.82
CA GLY A 87 10.12 16.52 5.26
C GLY A 87 11.10 17.35 6.08
N VAL A 88 12.38 17.37 5.70
CA VAL A 88 13.41 18.20 6.36
C VAL A 88 13.07 19.69 6.23
N LEU A 89 12.68 20.14 5.03
CA LEU A 89 12.32 21.52 4.77
C LEU A 89 11.15 21.98 5.65
N VAL A 90 10.06 21.20 5.68
CA VAL A 90 8.86 21.55 6.44
C VAL A 90 9.12 21.51 7.95
N THR A 91 9.89 20.52 8.42
CA THR A 91 10.28 20.42 9.85
C THR A 91 11.09 21.64 10.28
N ASN A 92 12.04 22.07 9.45
CA ASN A 92 12.85 23.27 9.71
C ASN A 92 12.03 24.56 9.61
N LEU A 93 11.13 24.68 8.63
CA LEU A 93 10.26 25.85 8.45
C LEU A 93 9.34 26.08 9.66
N PHE A 94 8.81 25.00 10.23
CA PHE A 94 7.93 25.05 11.40
C PHE A 94 8.71 25.05 12.72
N GLY A 95 10.05 24.97 12.69
CA GLY A 95 10.89 24.90 13.89
C GLY A 95 10.48 23.75 14.80
N LEU A 96 10.08 22.60 14.23
CA LEU A 96 9.60 21.47 15.02
C LEU A 96 10.77 20.89 15.83
N THR A 97 10.76 21.16 17.12
CA THR A 97 11.70 20.60 18.11
C THR A 97 11.02 19.50 18.92
N ALA A 98 11.82 18.58 19.47
CA ALA A 98 11.33 17.62 20.46
C ALA A 98 11.05 18.28 21.84
N GLU A 99 11.43 19.54 22.02
CA GLU A 99 11.16 20.31 23.23
C GLU A 99 9.65 20.45 23.49
N GLY A 100 9.22 20.12 24.71
CA GLY A 100 7.82 20.18 25.12
C GLY A 100 7.00 18.91 24.84
N LEU A 101 7.53 17.94 24.07
CA LEU A 101 6.94 16.61 23.96
C LEU A 101 7.30 15.79 25.21
N VAL A 102 6.48 15.86 26.25
CA VAL A 102 6.61 14.99 27.42
C VAL A 102 6.17 13.58 27.01
N GLN A 103 7.07 12.59 27.08
CA GLN A 103 6.71 11.19 26.90
C GLN A 103 5.62 10.79 27.91
N GLY A 104 4.41 10.54 27.43
CA GLY A 104 3.36 9.92 28.23
C GLY A 104 3.63 8.42 28.41
N GLY A 105 2.97 7.80 29.39
CA GLY A 105 3.13 6.35 29.65
C GLY A 105 2.79 5.46 28.44
N ALA A 106 1.90 5.89 27.55
CA ALA A 106 1.57 5.19 26.31
C ALA A 106 2.73 5.23 25.28
N GLU A 107 3.40 6.37 25.15
CA GLU A 107 4.61 6.52 24.33
C GLU A 107 5.75 5.66 24.87
N THR A 108 5.99 5.65 26.18
CA THR A 108 7.02 4.81 26.81
C THR A 108 6.74 3.32 26.63
N ALA A 109 5.49 2.88 26.82
CA ALA A 109 5.11 1.48 26.59
C ALA A 109 5.30 1.08 25.11
N ARG A 110 5.01 1.98 24.17
CA ARG A 110 5.21 1.75 22.74
C ARG A 110 6.69 1.73 22.36
N LEU A 111 7.52 2.59 22.94
CA LEU A 111 8.97 2.57 22.74
C LEU A 111 9.59 1.26 23.22
N ASN A 112 9.20 0.78 24.40
CA ASN A 112 9.65 -0.53 24.91
C ASN A 112 9.22 -1.69 24.01
N ALA A 113 8.02 -1.62 23.43
CA ALA A 113 7.56 -2.61 22.46
C ALA A 113 8.35 -2.56 21.14
N ILE A 114 8.75 -1.37 20.68
CA ILE A 114 9.59 -1.20 19.49
C ILE A 114 11.01 -1.73 19.75
N GLU A 115 11.60 -1.38 20.89
CA GLU A 115 12.94 -1.80 21.28
C GLU A 115 13.04 -3.32 21.41
N SER A 116 12.11 -3.94 22.13
CA SER A 116 12.09 -5.39 22.35
C SER A 116 11.73 -6.21 21.09
N ASN A 117 10.82 -5.73 20.23
CA ASN A 117 10.30 -6.54 19.12
C ASN A 117 10.92 -6.24 17.76
N TYR A 118 11.52 -5.06 17.56
CA TYR A 118 11.96 -4.58 16.25
C TYR A 118 13.44 -4.18 16.21
N VAL A 119 13.99 -3.54 17.24
CA VAL A 119 15.39 -3.05 17.20
C VAL A 119 16.37 -4.20 16.98
N GLY A 120 16.30 -5.28 17.77
CA GLY A 120 17.17 -6.46 17.59
C GLY A 120 16.94 -7.24 16.29
N LYS A 121 15.86 -6.97 15.54
CA LYS A 121 15.59 -7.60 14.24
C LYS A 121 16.08 -6.77 13.05
N VAL A 122 16.42 -5.50 13.25
CA VAL A 122 16.73 -4.56 12.16
C VAL A 122 18.08 -3.88 12.35
N SER A 123 18.58 -3.73 13.58
CA SER A 123 19.87 -3.07 13.89
C SER A 123 21.08 -3.73 13.22
N ASP A 124 21.00 -5.04 12.96
CA ASP A 124 22.12 -5.85 12.49
C ASP A 124 22.04 -6.18 10.98
N LEU A 125 21.00 -5.70 10.29
CA LEU A 125 20.86 -5.90 8.84
C LEU A 125 21.76 -4.91 8.09
N SER A 126 22.93 -5.39 7.70
CA SER A 126 23.72 -4.68 6.69
C SER A 126 23.00 -4.71 5.32
N VAL A 127 23.35 -3.75 4.44
CA VAL A 127 22.77 -3.64 3.10
C VAL A 127 22.87 -4.96 2.31
N PRO A 128 23.99 -5.71 2.31
CA PRO A 128 24.05 -7.02 1.67
C PRO A 128 23.04 -8.04 2.23
N GLN A 129 22.84 -8.12 3.56
CA GLN A 129 21.89 -9.09 4.12
C GLN A 129 20.44 -8.67 3.80
N LEU A 130 20.16 -7.36 3.70
CA LEU A 130 18.88 -6.87 3.23
C LEU A 130 18.61 -7.30 1.78
N VAL A 131 19.59 -7.16 0.88
CA VAL A 131 19.47 -7.64 -0.51
C VAL A 131 19.26 -9.15 -0.56
N LEU A 132 20.00 -9.93 0.24
CA LEU A 132 19.82 -11.38 0.34
C LEU A 132 18.43 -11.75 0.87
N SER A 133 17.83 -10.93 1.75
CA SER A 133 16.49 -11.16 2.30
C SER A 133 15.35 -11.04 1.28
N PHE A 134 15.63 -10.48 0.09
CA PHE A 134 14.68 -10.47 -1.02
C PHE A 134 14.69 -11.78 -1.82
N ILE A 135 15.73 -12.60 -1.70
CA ILE A 135 15.80 -13.87 -2.43
C ILE A 135 14.96 -14.90 -1.67
N PRO A 136 13.85 -15.39 -2.24
CA PRO A 136 12.98 -16.36 -1.56
C PRO A 136 13.73 -17.67 -1.35
N LYS A 137 13.82 -18.11 -0.09
CA LYS A 137 14.27 -19.48 0.25
C LYS A 137 13.14 -20.49 0.09
N ASN A 138 11.92 -20.06 0.41
CA ASN A 138 10.70 -20.85 0.27
C ASN A 138 9.55 -19.93 -0.17
N PRO A 139 9.20 -19.88 -1.47
CA PRO A 139 8.18 -18.97 -1.98
C PRO A 139 6.78 -19.26 -1.40
N PHE A 140 6.51 -20.50 -0.98
CA PHE A 140 5.24 -20.85 -0.34
C PHE A 140 5.14 -20.29 1.08
N ALA A 141 6.27 -20.23 1.80
CA ALA A 141 6.32 -19.54 3.08
C ALA A 141 6.14 -18.02 2.88
N ASP A 142 6.75 -17.44 1.85
CA ASP A 142 6.58 -16.00 1.56
C ASP A 142 5.14 -15.65 1.13
N LEU A 143 4.41 -16.55 0.46
CA LEU A 143 3.00 -16.34 0.15
C LEU A 143 2.11 -16.18 1.38
N THR A 144 2.57 -16.56 2.58
CA THR A 144 1.84 -16.31 3.84
C THR A 144 1.89 -14.83 4.26
N GLY A 145 2.81 -14.04 3.72
CA GLY A 145 3.02 -12.64 4.12
C GLY A 145 3.63 -12.47 5.52
N ALA A 146 4.22 -13.52 6.08
CA ALA A 146 4.79 -13.49 7.44
C ALA A 146 6.04 -12.59 7.56
N ASN A 147 6.77 -12.35 6.46
CA ASN A 147 7.97 -11.51 6.47
C ASN A 147 7.69 -10.14 5.85
N PRO A 148 8.34 -9.06 6.33
CA PRO A 148 8.23 -7.73 5.72
C PRO A 148 8.64 -7.71 4.24
N THR A 149 9.55 -8.60 3.82
CA THR A 149 10.05 -8.69 2.45
C THR A 149 9.26 -9.66 1.56
N SER A 150 8.23 -10.34 2.10
CA SER A 150 7.51 -11.40 1.40
C SER A 150 6.90 -10.97 0.06
N ILE A 151 6.39 -9.73 -0.04
CA ILE A 151 5.85 -9.21 -1.31
C ILE A 151 6.94 -9.19 -2.39
N ILE A 152 8.13 -8.64 -2.07
CA ILE A 152 9.27 -8.56 -2.99
C ILE A 152 9.76 -9.97 -3.37
N SER A 153 9.88 -10.87 -2.39
CA SER A 153 10.27 -12.26 -2.59
C SER A 153 9.32 -12.99 -3.56
N VAL A 154 8.00 -12.77 -3.42
CA VAL A 154 6.99 -13.34 -4.32
C VAL A 154 7.06 -12.74 -5.73
N VAL A 155 7.36 -11.44 -5.85
CA VAL A 155 7.59 -10.81 -7.17
C VAL A 155 8.79 -11.46 -7.87
N ILE A 156 9.91 -11.65 -7.17
CA ILE A 156 11.12 -12.29 -7.71
C ILE A 156 10.81 -13.72 -8.15
N PHE A 157 10.16 -14.51 -7.30
CA PHE A 157 9.76 -15.87 -7.62
C PHE A 157 8.84 -15.94 -8.85
N ALA A 158 7.79 -15.13 -8.88
CA ALA A 158 6.85 -15.06 -10.01
C ALA A 158 7.55 -14.68 -11.33
N ALA A 159 8.52 -13.78 -11.26
CA ALA A 159 9.32 -13.39 -12.42
C ALA A 159 10.18 -14.56 -12.94
N PHE A 160 10.89 -15.28 -12.07
CA PHE A 160 11.65 -16.48 -12.47
C PHE A 160 10.75 -17.55 -13.08
N LEU A 161 9.58 -17.79 -12.48
CA LEU A 161 8.60 -18.75 -12.99
C LEU A 161 8.05 -18.34 -14.36
N GLY A 162 7.81 -17.04 -14.59
CA GLY A 162 7.41 -16.52 -15.90
C GLY A 162 8.49 -16.67 -16.97
N VAL A 163 9.76 -16.43 -16.62
CA VAL A 163 10.89 -16.70 -17.53
C VAL A 163 10.99 -18.19 -17.85
N ALA A 164 10.78 -19.06 -16.87
CA ALA A 164 10.77 -20.50 -17.08
C ALA A 164 9.65 -20.94 -18.03
N ALA A 165 8.45 -20.34 -17.94
CA ALA A 165 7.36 -20.58 -18.88
C ALA A 165 7.72 -20.20 -20.32
N LEU A 166 8.41 -19.07 -20.52
CA LEU A 166 8.90 -18.65 -21.83
C LEU A 166 10.00 -19.57 -22.39
N LYS A 167 10.87 -20.10 -21.53
CA LYS A 167 11.87 -21.10 -21.94
C LYS A 167 11.20 -22.40 -22.35
N LEU A 168 10.22 -22.87 -21.58
CA LEU A 168 9.45 -24.06 -21.91
C LEU A 168 8.73 -23.91 -23.26
N LEU A 169 8.19 -22.73 -23.59
CA LEU A 169 7.60 -22.47 -24.91
C LEU A 169 8.60 -22.66 -26.06
N LYS A 170 9.86 -22.29 -25.86
CA LYS A 170 10.91 -22.48 -26.86
C LYS A 170 11.32 -23.95 -26.99
N ASP A 171 11.36 -24.68 -25.87
CA ASP A 171 11.81 -26.07 -25.82
C ASP A 171 10.70 -27.05 -26.26
N ASP A 172 9.44 -26.78 -25.90
CA ASP A 172 8.26 -27.60 -26.17
C ASP A 172 7.03 -26.69 -26.32
N ALA A 173 6.76 -26.25 -27.56
CA ALA A 173 5.71 -25.29 -27.86
C ALA A 173 4.31 -25.73 -27.36
N PRO A 174 3.83 -26.98 -27.58
CA PRO A 174 2.55 -27.43 -27.07
C PRO A 174 2.42 -27.33 -25.53
N LYS A 175 3.49 -27.65 -24.78
CA LYS A 175 3.46 -27.52 -23.31
C LYS A 175 3.54 -26.06 -22.88
N GLY A 176 4.39 -25.25 -23.52
CA GLY A 176 4.52 -23.83 -23.23
C GLY A 176 3.21 -23.07 -23.45
N GLU A 177 2.53 -23.30 -24.57
CA GLU A 177 1.23 -22.67 -24.85
C GLU A 177 0.17 -23.00 -23.78
N ARG A 178 0.13 -24.25 -23.31
CA ARG A 178 -0.76 -24.66 -22.21
C ARG A 178 -0.44 -23.93 -20.91
N VAL A 179 0.85 -23.76 -20.60
CA VAL A 179 1.28 -23.00 -19.41
C VAL A 179 0.90 -21.53 -19.54
N LEU A 180 1.11 -20.91 -20.69
CA LEU A 180 0.71 -19.51 -20.92
C LEU A 180 -0.80 -19.32 -20.79
N ALA A 181 -1.60 -20.23 -21.34
CA ALA A 181 -3.05 -20.21 -21.19
C ALA A 181 -3.49 -20.38 -19.72
N ALA A 182 -2.82 -21.25 -18.96
CA ALA A 182 -3.09 -21.43 -17.54
C ALA A 182 -2.74 -20.18 -16.72
N ILE A 183 -1.61 -19.52 -17.02
CA ILE A 183 -1.20 -18.27 -16.38
C ILE A 183 -2.22 -17.16 -16.65
N ASP A 184 -2.69 -17.04 -17.89
CA ASP A 184 -3.70 -16.04 -18.26
C ASP A 184 -5.03 -16.29 -17.54
N THR A 185 -5.46 -17.55 -17.49
CA THR A 185 -6.66 -17.98 -16.78
C THR A 185 -6.55 -17.67 -15.28
N LEU A 186 -5.40 -17.97 -14.66
CA LEU A 186 -5.13 -17.68 -13.25
C LEU A 186 -5.22 -16.19 -12.96
N GLN A 187 -4.56 -15.35 -13.75
CA GLN A 187 -4.60 -13.90 -13.58
C GLN A 187 -6.04 -13.37 -13.71
N SER A 188 -6.76 -13.80 -14.75
CA SER A 188 -8.16 -13.40 -14.95
C SER A 188 -9.08 -13.84 -13.80
N TRP A 189 -8.83 -15.02 -13.24
CA TRP A 189 -9.57 -15.56 -12.11
C TRP A 189 -9.30 -14.78 -10.82
N VAL A 190 -8.03 -14.50 -10.50
CA VAL A 190 -7.65 -13.68 -9.35
C VAL A 190 -8.23 -12.27 -9.46
N MET A 191 -8.23 -11.68 -10.66
CA MET A 191 -8.85 -10.36 -10.87
C MET A 191 -10.37 -10.36 -10.64
N LYS A 192 -11.07 -11.48 -10.86
CA LYS A 192 -12.49 -11.60 -10.48
C LYS A 192 -12.65 -11.61 -8.95
N LEU A 193 -11.78 -12.32 -8.23
CA LEU A 193 -11.78 -12.33 -6.75
C LEU A 193 -11.53 -10.91 -6.20
N VAL A 194 -10.54 -10.21 -6.74
CA VAL A 194 -10.23 -8.82 -6.37
C VAL A 194 -11.46 -7.93 -6.52
N ARG A 195 -12.18 -8.04 -7.63
CA ARG A 195 -13.42 -7.28 -7.88
C ARG A 195 -14.53 -7.62 -6.90
N LEU A 196 -14.70 -8.89 -6.54
CA LEU A 196 -15.69 -9.32 -5.56
C LEU A 196 -15.44 -8.63 -4.23
N VAL A 197 -14.19 -8.63 -3.74
CA VAL A 197 -13.84 -7.95 -2.49
C VAL A 197 -14.06 -6.44 -2.60
N MET A 198 -13.72 -5.82 -3.74
CA MET A 198 -13.91 -4.38 -3.94
C MET A 198 -15.38 -3.94 -4.01
N GLN A 199 -16.34 -4.84 -4.24
CA GLN A 199 -17.77 -4.50 -4.08
C GLN A 199 -18.11 -4.13 -2.63
N LEU A 200 -17.33 -4.60 -1.65
CA LEU A 200 -17.50 -4.32 -0.24
C LEU A 200 -16.88 -2.98 0.20
N THR A 201 -16.12 -2.31 -0.69
CA THR A 201 -15.43 -1.04 -0.41
C THR A 201 -16.32 0.03 0.23
N PRO A 202 -17.56 0.27 -0.23
CA PRO A 202 -18.40 1.32 0.36
C PRO A 202 -18.69 1.10 1.85
N TYR A 203 -18.92 -0.16 2.24
CA TYR A 203 -19.20 -0.56 3.61
C TYR A 203 -17.94 -0.51 4.48
N GLY A 204 -16.83 -1.04 3.96
CA GLY A 204 -15.54 -0.98 4.62
C GLY A 204 -15.07 0.44 4.89
N VAL A 205 -15.13 1.32 3.89
CA VAL A 205 -14.75 2.75 4.04
C VAL A 205 -15.69 3.48 5.00
N LEU A 206 -16.98 3.16 5.02
CA LEU A 206 -17.92 3.74 6.00
C LEU A 206 -17.52 3.35 7.43
N ALA A 207 -17.30 2.05 7.68
CA ALA A 207 -16.94 1.54 8.99
C ALA A 207 -15.58 2.07 9.48
N LEU A 208 -14.57 2.07 8.59
CA LEU A 208 -13.24 2.61 8.89
C LEU A 208 -13.31 4.11 9.21
N MET A 209 -14.06 4.90 8.43
CA MET A 209 -14.22 6.33 8.72
C MET A 209 -14.93 6.59 10.03
N THR A 210 -16.00 5.84 10.30
CA THR A 210 -16.75 5.95 11.55
C THR A 210 -15.81 5.72 12.73
N LYS A 211 -15.03 4.63 12.69
CA LYS A 211 -14.04 4.29 13.71
C LYS A 211 -12.99 5.39 13.91
N VAL A 212 -12.38 5.85 12.81
CA VAL A 212 -11.33 6.86 12.85
C VAL A 212 -11.84 8.15 13.49
N VAL A 213 -13.01 8.62 13.06
CA VAL A 213 -13.59 9.88 13.55
C VAL A 213 -14.09 9.73 14.98
N ALA A 214 -14.78 8.63 15.31
CA ALA A 214 -15.31 8.41 16.65
C ALA A 214 -14.21 8.25 17.72
N GLY A 215 -13.11 7.58 17.36
CA GLY A 215 -11.98 7.32 18.27
C GLY A 215 -10.89 8.39 18.28
N SER A 216 -11.03 9.48 17.52
CA SER A 216 -10.06 10.58 17.52
C SER A 216 -10.29 11.48 18.74
N ASN A 217 -9.23 11.78 19.51
CA ASN A 217 -9.28 12.74 20.61
C ASN A 217 -8.84 14.13 20.12
N LEU A 218 -9.75 15.10 20.18
CA LEU A 218 -9.47 16.48 19.76
C LEU A 218 -8.35 17.12 20.59
N GLN A 219 -8.22 16.74 21.85
CA GLN A 219 -7.21 17.30 22.76
C GLN A 219 -5.79 16.86 22.38
N ASP A 220 -5.63 15.63 21.87
CA ASP A 220 -4.34 15.15 21.35
C ASP A 220 -3.97 15.85 20.04
N ILE A 221 -4.97 16.12 19.19
CA ILE A 221 -4.78 16.90 17.94
C ILE A 221 -4.34 18.33 18.26
N ILE A 222 -4.92 18.97 19.28
CA ILE A 222 -4.52 20.33 19.69
C ILE A 222 -3.09 20.32 20.26
N LYS A 223 -2.75 19.36 21.12
CA LYS A 223 -1.39 19.22 21.69
C LYS A 223 -0.32 19.03 20.62
N LEU A 224 -0.65 18.33 19.53
CA LEU A 224 0.24 18.10 18.39
C LEU A 224 -0.09 19.02 17.20
N GLY A 225 -0.82 20.12 17.41
CA GLY A 225 -1.43 20.89 16.33
C GLY A 225 -0.42 21.40 15.30
N SER A 226 0.72 21.95 15.74
CA SER A 226 1.80 22.40 14.86
C SER A 226 2.39 21.26 14.04
N PHE A 227 2.63 20.11 14.66
CA PHE A 227 3.12 18.90 14.00
C PHE A 227 2.13 18.35 12.97
N VAL A 228 0.84 18.33 13.30
CA VAL A 228 -0.23 17.90 12.39
C VAL A 228 -0.29 18.82 11.17
N VAL A 229 -0.31 20.14 11.37
CA VAL A 229 -0.34 21.12 10.28
C VAL A 229 0.89 20.97 9.37
N ALA A 230 2.08 20.88 9.96
CA ALA A 230 3.32 20.66 9.22
C ALA A 230 3.27 19.36 8.40
N SER A 231 2.81 18.26 8.98
CA SER A 231 2.68 16.96 8.29
C SER A 231 1.74 17.06 7.08
N TYR A 232 0.56 17.68 7.24
CA TYR A 232 -0.38 17.86 6.13
C TYR A 232 0.14 18.82 5.05
N LEU A 233 0.92 19.84 5.43
CA LEU A 233 1.60 20.69 4.45
C LEU A 233 2.63 19.90 3.63
N GLY A 234 3.44 19.07 4.29
CA GLY A 234 4.39 18.17 3.60
C GLY A 234 3.68 17.24 2.61
N LEU A 235 2.55 16.65 3.02
CA LEU A 235 1.72 15.84 2.13
C LEU A 235 1.20 16.67 0.94
N LEU A 236 0.70 17.88 1.16
CA LEU A 236 0.19 18.76 0.11
C LEU A 236 1.28 19.16 -0.90
N ILE A 237 2.50 19.44 -0.42
CA ILE A 237 3.66 19.67 -1.28
C ILE A 237 3.94 18.42 -2.13
N MET A 238 3.89 17.22 -1.54
CA MET A 238 4.07 15.98 -2.30
C MET A 238 2.96 15.74 -3.33
N PHE A 239 1.70 16.10 -3.05
CA PHE A 239 0.63 16.09 -4.05
C PHE A 239 0.97 17.01 -5.24
N ALA A 240 1.51 18.21 -4.97
CA ALA A 240 1.96 19.12 -6.01
C ALA A 240 3.14 18.56 -6.81
N VAL A 241 4.15 17.97 -6.15
CA VAL A 241 5.30 17.31 -6.80
C VAL A 241 4.82 16.21 -7.75
N HIS A 242 3.95 15.31 -7.28
CA HIS A 242 3.39 14.27 -8.15
C HIS A 242 2.59 14.86 -9.31
N GLY A 243 1.83 15.94 -9.07
CA GLY A 243 1.13 16.66 -10.13
C GLY A 243 2.07 17.24 -11.19
N ILE A 244 3.20 17.83 -10.79
CA ILE A 244 4.22 18.37 -11.70
C ILE A 244 4.84 17.24 -12.51
N LEU A 245 5.26 16.14 -11.86
CA LEU A 245 5.83 14.98 -12.54
C LEU A 245 4.86 14.39 -13.59
N LEU A 246 3.58 14.30 -13.26
CA LEU A 246 2.55 13.87 -14.21
C LEU A 246 2.43 14.84 -15.40
N GLY A 247 2.40 16.15 -15.12
CA GLY A 247 2.32 17.19 -16.15
C GLY A 247 3.49 17.17 -17.13
N ILE A 248 4.72 17.01 -16.62
CA ILE A 248 5.94 16.89 -17.45
C ILE A 248 5.86 15.66 -18.38
N ASN A 249 5.23 14.58 -17.92
CA ASN A 249 5.04 13.35 -18.69
C ASN A 249 3.77 13.35 -19.56
N GLY A 250 3.12 14.50 -19.75
CA GLY A 250 1.94 14.63 -20.61
C GLY A 250 0.64 14.08 -20.02
N VAL A 251 0.63 13.71 -18.73
CA VAL A 251 -0.57 13.26 -18.02
C VAL A 251 -1.21 14.43 -17.29
N SER A 252 -2.47 14.72 -17.61
CA SER A 252 -3.22 15.77 -16.91
C SER A 252 -3.38 15.44 -15.41
N PRO A 253 -2.78 16.23 -14.50
CA PRO A 253 -2.79 15.93 -13.06
C PRO A 253 -4.21 15.93 -12.49
N LEU A 254 -5.05 16.85 -12.95
CA LEU A 254 -6.44 16.98 -12.51
C LEU A 254 -7.27 15.74 -12.87
N LYS A 255 -7.08 15.22 -14.10
CA LYS A 255 -7.74 13.98 -14.54
C LYS A 255 -7.21 12.78 -13.77
N TYR A 256 -5.91 12.73 -13.48
CA TYR A 256 -5.30 11.67 -12.68
C TYR A 256 -5.90 11.62 -11.27
N PHE A 257 -5.83 12.72 -10.50
CA PHE A 257 -6.31 12.76 -9.12
C PHE A 257 -7.80 12.44 -9.00
N ARG A 258 -8.63 12.89 -9.97
CA ARG A 258 -10.05 12.53 -10.02
C ARG A 258 -10.26 11.01 -10.18
N LYS A 259 -9.45 10.34 -10.99
CA LYS A 259 -9.55 8.89 -11.26
C LYS A 259 -9.08 8.04 -10.07
N VAL A 260 -8.01 8.47 -9.40
CA VAL A 260 -7.42 7.73 -8.25
C VAL A 260 -8.01 8.12 -6.90
N TRP A 261 -8.92 9.10 -6.85
CA TRP A 261 -9.54 9.58 -5.61
C TRP A 261 -10.05 8.46 -4.68
N PRO A 262 -10.73 7.41 -5.18
CA PRO A 262 -11.16 6.32 -4.31
C PRO A 262 -10.00 5.57 -3.66
N VAL A 263 -8.88 5.38 -4.37
CA VAL A 263 -7.66 4.75 -3.84
C VAL A 263 -7.07 5.61 -2.72
N LEU A 264 -6.93 6.92 -2.96
CA LEU A 264 -6.37 7.86 -1.98
C LEU A 264 -7.23 7.92 -0.72
N THR A 265 -8.55 8.00 -0.88
CA THR A 265 -9.46 8.00 0.27
C THR A 265 -9.41 6.68 1.02
N PHE A 266 -9.35 5.54 0.32
CA PHE A 266 -9.21 4.25 0.99
C PHE A 266 -7.89 4.18 1.76
N ALA A 267 -6.76 4.46 1.13
CA ALA A 267 -5.44 4.42 1.75
C ALA A 267 -5.34 5.33 2.99
N PHE A 268 -5.91 6.53 2.93
CA PHE A 268 -5.99 7.45 4.06
C PHE A 268 -6.79 6.86 5.24
N THR A 269 -7.91 6.21 4.94
CA THR A 269 -8.82 5.68 5.97
C THR A 269 -8.40 4.33 6.54
N SER A 270 -7.86 3.45 5.71
CA SER A 270 -7.38 2.13 6.12
C SER A 270 -6.01 2.21 6.78
N ARG A 271 -5.24 3.27 6.51
CA ARG A 271 -3.87 3.47 6.99
C ARG A 271 -2.95 2.29 6.61
N SER A 272 -3.20 1.67 5.45
CA SER A 272 -2.44 0.52 4.96
C SER A 272 -2.15 0.63 3.47
N SER A 273 -0.86 0.80 3.12
CA SER A 273 -0.37 0.75 1.74
C SER A 273 -0.60 -0.62 1.11
N ALA A 274 -0.25 -1.69 1.82
CA ALA A 274 -0.42 -3.06 1.36
C ALA A 274 -1.90 -3.39 1.05
N ALA A 275 -2.84 -3.03 1.93
CA ALA A 275 -4.27 -3.25 1.66
C ALA A 275 -4.78 -2.43 0.47
N SER A 276 -4.09 -1.36 0.08
CA SER A 276 -4.47 -0.50 -1.03
C SER A 276 -3.97 -1.02 -2.39
N ILE A 277 -3.08 -2.01 -2.43
CA ILE A 277 -2.52 -2.57 -3.68
C ILE A 277 -3.61 -3.00 -4.67
N PRO A 278 -4.64 -3.80 -4.29
CA PRO A 278 -5.62 -4.29 -5.26
C PRO A 278 -6.42 -3.15 -5.91
N LEU A 279 -6.82 -2.17 -5.09
CA LEU A 279 -7.56 -0.99 -5.53
C LEU A 279 -6.68 -0.07 -6.40
N ASN A 280 -5.38 0.05 -6.05
CA ASN A 280 -4.40 0.80 -6.83
C ASN A 280 -4.18 0.19 -8.22
N VAL A 281 -3.95 -1.13 -8.29
CA VAL A 281 -3.78 -1.86 -9.55
C VAL A 281 -5.03 -1.74 -10.42
N GLU A 282 -6.23 -1.89 -9.86
CA GLU A 282 -7.46 -1.71 -10.63
C GLU A 282 -7.60 -0.27 -11.16
N ALA A 283 -7.33 0.75 -10.34
CA ALA A 283 -7.41 2.14 -10.78
C ALA A 283 -6.42 2.44 -11.92
N GLN A 284 -5.19 1.95 -11.81
CA GLN A 284 -4.17 2.10 -12.85
C GLN A 284 -4.57 1.39 -14.15
N THR A 285 -5.07 0.16 -14.07
CA THR A 285 -5.44 -0.62 -15.25
C THR A 285 -6.73 -0.14 -15.91
N ARG A 286 -7.84 -0.10 -15.18
CA ARG A 286 -9.17 0.19 -15.73
C ARG A 286 -9.41 1.68 -15.98
N ARG A 287 -8.90 2.55 -15.10
CA ARG A 287 -9.23 3.99 -15.17
C ARG A 287 -8.13 4.77 -15.88
N LEU A 288 -6.88 4.37 -15.70
CA LEU A 288 -5.73 5.07 -16.31
C LEU A 288 -5.20 4.37 -17.57
N GLY A 289 -5.59 3.12 -17.84
CA GLY A 289 -5.17 2.38 -19.04
C GLY A 289 -3.72 1.90 -19.00
N VAL A 290 -3.12 1.85 -17.81
CA VAL A 290 -1.76 1.32 -17.62
C VAL A 290 -1.79 -0.20 -17.79
N PRO A 291 -0.84 -0.79 -18.53
CA PRO A 291 -0.72 -2.24 -18.60
C PRO A 291 -0.64 -2.87 -17.21
N GLU A 292 -1.38 -3.94 -16.98
CA GLU A 292 -1.48 -4.58 -15.65
C GLU A 292 -0.13 -5.03 -15.12
N SER A 293 0.75 -5.49 -15.99
CA SER A 293 2.13 -5.82 -15.66
C SER A 293 2.88 -4.68 -14.98
N ILE A 294 2.77 -3.48 -15.52
CA ILE A 294 3.43 -2.28 -14.98
C ILE A 294 2.74 -1.84 -13.70
N ALA A 295 1.41 -1.82 -13.69
CA ALA A 295 0.61 -1.40 -12.54
C ALA A 295 0.87 -2.28 -11.30
N SER A 296 0.82 -3.61 -11.46
CA SER A 296 1.09 -4.56 -10.38
C SER A 296 2.54 -4.51 -9.92
N PHE A 297 3.50 -4.41 -10.84
CA PHE A 297 4.92 -4.30 -10.48
C PHE A 297 5.19 -3.03 -9.66
N ALA A 298 4.73 -1.86 -10.15
CA ALA A 298 4.92 -0.60 -9.44
C ALA A 298 4.19 -0.58 -8.09
N ALA A 299 2.98 -1.15 -8.01
CA ALA A 299 2.24 -1.23 -6.76
C ALA A 299 2.93 -2.14 -5.72
N SER A 300 3.52 -3.27 -6.14
CA SER A 300 4.19 -4.20 -5.21
C SER A 300 5.49 -3.65 -4.63
N PHE A 301 6.27 -2.89 -5.42
CA PHE A 301 7.52 -2.29 -4.95
C PHE A 301 7.30 -0.96 -4.21
N GLY A 302 6.21 -0.25 -4.51
CA GLY A 302 5.91 1.04 -3.88
C GLY A 302 5.07 0.97 -2.60
N ALA A 303 4.51 -0.20 -2.26
CA ALA A 303 3.66 -0.41 -1.07
C ALA A 303 4.46 -0.91 0.13
#